data_AF-D3PEW2-F1
#
_entry.id   AF-D3PEW2-F1
#
_cell.length_a   1.000
_cell.length_b   1.000
_cell.length_c   1.000
_cell.angle_alpha   90.00
_cell.angle_beta   90.00
_cell.angle_gamma   90.00
#
_symmetry.space_group_name_H-M   'P 1'
#
loop_
_entity.id
_entity.type
_entity.pdbx_description
1 polymer ?
#
loop_
_entity_poly.entity_id
_entity_poly.type
_entity_poly.pdbx_seq_one_letter_code
_entity_poly.pdbx_strand_id
1 'polypeptide(L)'
;MEQFIDNIVNNIESRGHKLIFLTQVGSHLYGTNTLNSDRDYVGIFIPSDDYVLGLSRIEEIDLSIKDKDETGKNTENAVDVKVYELRKFLKLAMENNPNILEILFSNKLEYLTDEGKILVDNKKIFPYLGLYDKYMGYSISQRKKMVIKKSNYFDLHQFKGDLEKLFSISEDNKKLTLAELPYIKGFQVYRKNFKNENFIVGDLTFHKSRFLKKVYQMVVERLNKVGNRERLILKYGYDTKFSMHYHRLLYEGIRLLRTGELVFPLPEREELLKIRNGEYPIEYVLEKGIELEDEMRKAKETSELPKKSRFEKINELCKNLLKNNINKRMDNIATIKF
;
A
#
# COMPACT_ATOMS: atom_id res chain seq x y z
N MET A 1 -6.44 -20.30 14.26
CA MET A 1 -6.25 -20.00 12.82
C MET A 1 -7.41 -20.57 12.03
N GLU A 2 -7.70 -21.87 12.18
CA GLU A 2 -8.88 -22.53 11.59
C GLU A 2 -10.20 -21.80 11.85
N GLN A 3 -10.54 -21.53 13.12
CA GLN A 3 -11.74 -20.74 13.48
C GLN A 3 -11.81 -19.34 12.82
N PHE A 4 -10.65 -18.71 12.56
CA PHE A 4 -10.62 -17.41 11.89
C PHE A 4 -10.95 -17.54 10.39
N ILE A 5 -10.40 -18.56 9.73
CA ILE A 5 -10.69 -18.86 8.33
C ILE A 5 -12.16 -19.27 8.18
N ASP A 6 -12.69 -20.12 9.07
CA ASP A 6 -14.09 -20.53 9.07
C ASP A 6 -15.03 -19.34 9.22
N ASN A 7 -14.70 -18.38 10.10
CA ASN A 7 -15.47 -17.15 10.24
C ASN A 7 -15.51 -16.33 8.94
N ILE A 8 -14.39 -16.25 8.20
CA ILE A 8 -14.35 -15.58 6.89
C ILE A 8 -15.22 -16.33 5.88
N VAL A 9 -15.06 -17.65 5.77
CA VAL A 9 -15.85 -18.50 4.87
C VAL A 9 -17.34 -18.32 5.16
N ASN A 10 -17.76 -18.50 6.41
CA ASN A 10 -19.15 -18.36 6.84
C ASN A 10 -19.70 -16.95 6.58
N ASN A 11 -18.90 -15.90 6.76
CA ASN A 11 -19.33 -14.53 6.46
C ASN A 11 -19.59 -14.31 4.96
N ILE A 12 -18.76 -14.90 4.09
CA ILE A 12 -18.95 -14.82 2.64
C ILE A 12 -20.15 -15.67 2.21
N GLU A 13 -20.28 -16.89 2.73
CA GLU A 13 -21.33 -17.83 2.36
C GLU A 13 -22.72 -17.41 2.86
N SER A 14 -22.82 -16.85 4.07
CA SER A 14 -24.08 -16.27 4.57
C SER A 14 -24.62 -15.11 3.71
N ARG A 15 -23.76 -14.47 2.89
CA ARG A 15 -24.17 -13.47 1.90
C ARG A 15 -24.54 -14.07 0.53
N GLY A 16 -24.57 -15.40 0.42
CA GLY A 16 -24.84 -16.14 -0.81
C GLY A 16 -23.66 -16.16 -1.79
N HIS A 17 -22.48 -15.71 -1.39
CA HIS A 17 -21.27 -15.76 -2.20
C HIS A 17 -20.49 -17.06 -1.94
N LYS A 18 -19.47 -17.34 -2.75
CA LYS A 18 -18.57 -18.48 -2.54
C LYS A 18 -17.14 -17.99 -2.43
N LEU A 19 -16.51 -18.14 -1.27
CA LEU A 19 -15.06 -17.94 -1.17
C LEU A 19 -14.36 -19.06 -1.96
N ILE A 20 -13.38 -18.72 -2.79
CA ILE A 20 -12.63 -19.70 -3.58
C ILE A 20 -11.13 -19.72 -3.25
N PHE A 21 -10.65 -18.65 -2.62
CA PHE A 21 -9.24 -18.43 -2.36
C PHE A 21 -9.07 -17.48 -1.17
N LEU A 22 -8.14 -17.78 -0.27
CA LEU A 22 -7.66 -16.87 0.77
C LEU A 22 -6.16 -17.07 0.98
N THR A 23 -5.41 -15.98 1.07
CA THR A 23 -3.97 -16.03 1.34
C THR A 23 -3.52 -14.94 2.29
N GLN A 24 -2.48 -15.23 3.07
CA GLN A 24 -1.77 -14.22 3.84
C GLN A 24 -0.84 -13.41 2.91
N VAL A 25 -0.89 -12.08 2.99
CA VAL A 25 -0.13 -11.17 2.13
C VAL A 25 0.83 -10.28 2.93
N GLY A 26 1.45 -9.30 2.26
CA GLY A 26 2.28 -8.30 2.92
C GLY A 26 3.60 -8.88 3.43
N SER A 27 4.04 -8.41 4.60
CA SER A 27 5.38 -8.75 5.12
C SER A 27 5.57 -10.26 5.35
N HIS A 28 4.49 -10.98 5.67
CA HIS A 28 4.49 -12.44 5.83
C HIS A 28 4.68 -13.19 4.52
N LEU A 29 4.13 -12.67 3.42
CA LEU A 29 4.32 -13.22 2.07
C LEU A 29 5.75 -12.96 1.57
N TYR A 30 6.24 -11.73 1.75
CA TYR A 30 7.58 -11.36 1.31
C TYR A 30 8.70 -12.03 2.12
N GLY A 31 8.39 -12.54 3.31
CA GLY A 31 9.39 -13.04 4.27
C GLY A 31 10.14 -11.92 4.97
N THR A 32 9.54 -10.73 5.07
CA THR A 32 10.07 -9.55 5.74
C THR A 32 9.28 -9.22 7.01
N ASN A 33 8.56 -10.19 7.57
CA ASN A 33 7.78 -10.00 8.78
C ASN A 33 8.66 -9.98 10.04
N THR A 34 8.21 -9.22 11.04
CA THR A 34 8.80 -9.17 12.38
C THR A 34 7.80 -9.71 13.40
N LEU A 35 8.18 -9.81 14.67
CA LEU A 35 7.25 -10.20 15.74
C LEU A 35 6.03 -9.28 15.85
N ASN A 36 6.19 -8.00 15.46
CA ASN A 36 5.15 -6.98 15.49
C ASN A 36 4.54 -6.71 14.12
N SER A 37 4.68 -7.64 13.16
CA SER A 37 4.08 -7.48 11.84
C SER A 37 2.56 -7.62 11.89
N ASP A 38 1.88 -6.71 11.19
CA ASP A 38 0.45 -6.79 10.94
C ASP A 38 0.12 -8.08 10.17
N ARG A 39 -1.08 -8.61 10.40
CA ARG A 39 -1.63 -9.75 9.66
C ARG A 39 -2.58 -9.24 8.59
N ASP A 40 -2.16 -9.40 7.35
CA ASP A 40 -2.93 -9.02 6.17
C ASP A 40 -3.39 -10.27 5.42
N TYR A 41 -4.66 -10.34 5.04
CA TYR A 41 -5.22 -11.39 4.21
C TYR A 41 -5.94 -10.81 3.00
N VAL A 42 -5.77 -11.46 1.86
CA VAL A 42 -6.56 -11.19 0.66
C VAL A 42 -7.24 -12.45 0.18
N GLY A 43 -8.54 -12.34 -0.10
CA GLY A 43 -9.34 -13.42 -0.63
C GLY A 43 -9.99 -13.07 -1.96
N ILE A 44 -10.56 -14.10 -2.60
CA ILE A 44 -11.32 -13.98 -3.84
C ILE A 44 -12.61 -14.76 -3.67
N PHE A 45 -13.74 -14.14 -4.00
CA PHE A 45 -15.04 -14.80 -3.97
C PHE A 45 -15.74 -14.74 -5.33
N ILE A 46 -16.51 -15.78 -5.63
CA ILE A 46 -17.50 -15.79 -6.70
C ILE A 46 -18.81 -15.20 -6.13
N PRO A 47 -19.35 -14.13 -6.72
CA PRO A 47 -20.54 -13.47 -6.19
C PRO A 47 -21.80 -14.32 -6.44
N SER A 48 -22.92 -13.95 -5.80
CA SER A 48 -24.18 -14.66 -5.98
C SER A 48 -24.85 -14.34 -7.31
N ASP A 49 -25.86 -15.12 -7.68
CA ASP A 49 -26.55 -15.03 -8.97
C ASP A 49 -27.15 -13.63 -9.19
N ASP A 50 -27.67 -12.97 -8.15
CA ASP A 50 -28.16 -11.58 -8.21
C ASP A 50 -27.09 -10.56 -8.62
N TYR A 51 -25.82 -10.83 -8.33
CA TYR A 51 -24.69 -9.99 -8.68
C TYR A 51 -24.01 -10.43 -9.99
N VAL A 52 -24.24 -11.67 -10.43
CA VAL A 52 -23.74 -12.17 -11.72
C VAL A 52 -24.70 -11.82 -12.85
N LEU A 53 -26.00 -12.06 -12.64
CA LEU A 53 -27.07 -11.97 -13.64
C LEU A 53 -28.02 -10.78 -13.41
N GLY A 54 -28.10 -10.28 -12.18
CA GLY A 54 -28.95 -9.16 -11.81
C GLY A 54 -28.28 -7.79 -11.91
N LEU A 55 -28.97 -6.76 -11.40
CA LEU A 55 -28.51 -5.36 -11.45
C LEU A 55 -27.60 -4.96 -10.27
N SER A 56 -27.50 -5.82 -9.26
CA SER A 56 -26.67 -5.60 -8.07
C SER A 56 -25.19 -5.63 -8.42
N ARG A 57 -24.38 -4.81 -7.73
CA ARG A 57 -22.92 -4.75 -7.94
C ARG A 57 -22.18 -4.87 -6.63
N ILE A 58 -21.09 -5.63 -6.67
CA ILE A 58 -20.14 -5.78 -5.56
C ILE A 58 -18.75 -5.92 -6.16
N GLU A 59 -17.77 -5.25 -5.57
CA GLU A 59 -16.38 -5.25 -6.05
C GLU A 59 -15.44 -5.88 -5.02
N GLU A 60 -15.70 -5.65 -3.73
CA GLU A 60 -14.93 -6.19 -2.62
C GLU A 60 -15.77 -6.19 -1.33
N ILE A 61 -15.34 -7.01 -0.36
CA ILE A 61 -15.84 -7.05 1.02
C ILE A 61 -14.65 -6.83 1.95
N ASP A 62 -14.79 -5.87 2.85
CA ASP A 62 -13.84 -5.62 3.94
C ASP A 62 -14.32 -6.35 5.20
N LEU A 63 -13.52 -7.32 5.68
CA LEU A 63 -13.77 -8.10 6.89
C LEU A 63 -12.71 -7.81 7.97
N SER A 64 -12.06 -6.65 7.88
CA SER A 64 -10.96 -6.29 8.78
C SER A 64 -11.44 -6.16 10.22
N ILE A 65 -10.69 -6.74 11.14
CA ILE A 65 -10.87 -6.61 12.58
C ILE A 65 -10.09 -5.36 13.01
N LYS A 66 -10.82 -4.33 13.42
CA LYS A 66 -10.24 -3.09 13.95
C LYS A 66 -10.09 -3.22 15.45
N ASP A 67 -8.86 -3.39 15.92
CA ASP A 67 -8.52 -3.34 17.34
C ASP A 67 -7.37 -2.36 17.57
N LYS A 68 -7.57 -1.41 18.48
CA LYS A 68 -6.62 -0.31 18.73
C LYS A 68 -6.40 -0.10 20.21
N ASP A 69 -5.13 0.13 20.57
CA ASP A 69 -4.75 0.52 21.93
C ASP A 69 -5.18 1.98 22.25
N GLU A 70 -4.98 2.38 23.51
CA GLU A 70 -5.28 3.73 23.99
C GLU A 70 -4.51 4.84 23.24
N THR A 71 -3.43 4.48 22.56
CA THR A 71 -2.61 5.38 21.73
C THR A 71 -3.08 5.46 20.27
N GLY A 72 -4.11 4.68 19.91
CA GLY A 72 -4.69 4.59 18.57
C GLY A 72 -3.89 3.71 17.60
N LYS A 73 -2.93 2.91 18.09
CA LYS A 73 -2.19 1.93 17.28
C LYS A 73 -2.91 0.60 17.23
N ASN A 74 -2.79 -0.09 16.10
CA ASN A 74 -3.32 -1.44 15.96
C ASN A 74 -2.67 -2.37 17.00
N THR A 75 -3.50 -3.16 17.67
CA THR A 75 -3.04 -4.25 18.55
C THR A 75 -2.69 -5.49 17.71
N GLU A 76 -2.18 -6.53 18.35
CA GLU A 76 -1.95 -7.84 17.70
C GLU A 76 -3.23 -8.54 17.21
N ASN A 77 -4.40 -8.14 17.72
CA ASN A 77 -5.69 -8.68 17.29
C ASN A 77 -6.24 -7.96 16.06
N ALA A 78 -5.63 -6.84 15.65
CA ALA A 78 -6.00 -6.18 14.43
C ALA A 78 -5.58 -7.03 13.23
N VAL A 79 -6.53 -7.27 12.32
CA VAL A 79 -6.29 -8.09 11.13
C VAL A 79 -6.96 -7.40 9.96
N ASP A 80 -6.19 -7.10 8.92
CA ASP A 80 -6.73 -6.52 7.69
C ASP A 80 -7.14 -7.65 6.73
N VAL A 81 -8.42 -7.69 6.35
CA VAL A 81 -8.97 -8.74 5.48
C VAL A 81 -9.76 -8.10 4.35
N LYS A 82 -9.27 -8.26 3.13
CA LYS A 82 -9.96 -7.78 1.92
C LYS A 82 -10.28 -8.94 0.99
N VAL A 83 -11.55 -9.12 0.66
CA VAL A 83 -11.99 -10.19 -0.23
C VAL A 83 -12.55 -9.58 -1.51
N TYR A 84 -11.88 -9.81 -2.64
CA TYR A 84 -12.28 -9.26 -3.94
C TYR A 84 -13.32 -10.13 -4.63
N GLU A 85 -14.27 -9.49 -5.30
CA GLU A 85 -15.12 -10.17 -6.28
C GLU A 85 -14.26 -10.67 -7.46
N LEU A 86 -14.57 -11.84 -7.99
CA LEU A 86 -13.77 -12.52 -9.03
C LEU A 86 -13.46 -11.61 -10.23
N ARG A 87 -14.46 -11.00 -10.87
CA ARG A 87 -14.25 -10.16 -12.07
C ARG A 87 -13.38 -8.94 -11.73
N LYS A 88 -13.58 -8.32 -10.57
CA LYS A 88 -12.73 -7.23 -10.09
C LYS A 88 -11.29 -7.68 -9.93
N PHE A 89 -11.06 -8.81 -9.27
CA PHE A 89 -9.72 -9.38 -9.09
C PHE A 89 -9.04 -9.64 -10.44
N LEU A 90 -9.73 -10.33 -11.37
CA LEU A 90 -9.19 -10.67 -12.68
C LEU A 90 -8.88 -9.41 -13.50
N LYS A 91 -9.71 -8.37 -13.42
CA LYS A 91 -9.45 -7.09 -14.08
C LYS A 91 -8.18 -6.42 -13.55
N LEU A 92 -8.00 -6.36 -12.23
CA LEU A 92 -6.79 -5.76 -11.64
C LEU A 92 -5.53 -6.58 -11.95
N ALA A 93 -5.63 -7.91 -11.93
CA ALA A 93 -4.55 -8.81 -12.31
C ALA A 93 -4.18 -8.62 -13.79
N MET A 94 -5.18 -8.51 -14.66
CA MET A 94 -5.02 -8.22 -16.09
C MET A 94 -4.40 -6.85 -16.36
N GLU A 95 -4.52 -5.90 -15.43
CA GLU A 95 -3.87 -4.59 -15.48
C GLU A 95 -2.44 -4.59 -14.89
N ASN A 96 -1.89 -5.76 -14.51
CA ASN A 96 -0.61 -5.94 -13.82
C ASN A 96 -0.48 -5.12 -12.53
N ASN A 97 -1.57 -4.99 -11.76
CA ASN A 97 -1.48 -4.36 -10.44
C ASN A 97 -0.53 -5.19 -9.54
N PRO A 98 0.59 -4.61 -9.02
CA PRO A 98 1.59 -5.39 -8.29
C PRO A 98 1.04 -6.15 -7.09
N ASN A 99 0.18 -5.48 -6.29
CA ASN A 99 -0.39 -6.05 -5.08
C ASN A 99 -1.48 -7.11 -5.37
N ILE A 100 -1.92 -7.23 -6.62
CA ILE A 100 -2.89 -8.23 -7.04
C ILE A 100 -2.19 -9.39 -7.74
N LEU A 101 -1.19 -9.10 -8.56
CA LEU A 101 -0.47 -10.11 -9.30
C LEU A 101 0.30 -11.04 -8.35
N GLU A 102 0.89 -10.51 -7.26
CA GLU A 102 1.60 -11.30 -6.24
C GLU A 102 0.72 -12.38 -5.60
N ILE A 103 -0.58 -12.12 -5.45
CA ILE A 103 -1.55 -13.02 -4.81
C ILE A 103 -1.62 -14.36 -5.56
N LEU A 104 -1.59 -14.32 -6.90
CA LEU A 104 -1.63 -15.51 -7.74
C LEU A 104 -0.39 -16.41 -7.59
N PHE A 105 0.71 -15.87 -7.08
CA PHE A 105 1.97 -16.59 -6.87
C PHE A 105 2.23 -16.90 -5.40
N SER A 106 1.27 -16.61 -4.51
CA SER A 106 1.44 -16.80 -3.08
C SER A 106 1.74 -18.26 -2.69
N ASN A 107 2.67 -18.43 -1.76
CA ASN A 107 2.97 -19.70 -1.08
C ASN A 107 2.32 -19.80 0.30
N LYS A 108 1.46 -18.84 0.67
CA LYS A 108 0.77 -18.73 1.97
C LYS A 108 -0.74 -18.94 1.81
N LEU A 109 -1.13 -20.01 1.13
CA LEU A 109 -2.54 -20.32 0.88
C LEU A 109 -3.19 -20.83 2.17
N GLU A 110 -4.22 -20.11 2.62
CA GLU A 110 -4.97 -20.42 3.84
C GLU A 110 -6.28 -21.14 3.51
N TYR A 111 -6.84 -20.87 2.34
CA TYR A 111 -8.05 -21.52 1.83
C TYR A 111 -8.02 -21.60 0.31
N LEU A 112 -8.39 -22.75 -0.25
CA LEU A 112 -8.41 -22.99 -1.69
C LEU A 112 -9.48 -24.02 -2.06
N THR A 113 -10.40 -23.65 -2.95
CA THR A 113 -11.34 -24.60 -3.57
C THR A 113 -10.85 -25.06 -4.93
N ASP A 114 -11.54 -26.01 -5.57
CA ASP A 114 -11.26 -26.42 -6.96
C ASP A 114 -11.30 -25.24 -7.93
N GLU A 115 -12.25 -24.32 -7.77
CA GLU A 115 -12.34 -23.09 -8.58
C GLU A 115 -11.14 -22.16 -8.34
N GLY A 116 -10.70 -22.03 -7.09
CA GLY A 116 -9.48 -21.29 -6.76
C GLY A 116 -8.24 -21.95 -7.36
N LYS A 117 -8.18 -23.28 -7.36
CA LYS A 117 -7.09 -24.04 -7.98
C LYS A 117 -7.03 -23.81 -9.49
N ILE A 118 -8.17 -23.84 -10.18
CA ILE A 118 -8.25 -23.50 -11.62
C ILE A 118 -7.69 -22.10 -11.88
N LEU A 119 -8.00 -21.12 -11.04
CA LEU A 119 -7.45 -19.76 -11.15
C LEU A 119 -5.93 -19.73 -10.99
N VAL A 120 -5.39 -20.35 -9.93
CA VAL A 120 -3.96 -20.37 -9.63
C VAL A 120 -3.16 -21.14 -10.68
N ASP A 121 -3.68 -22.27 -11.18
CA ASP A 121 -3.05 -23.06 -12.23
C ASP A 121 -2.93 -22.26 -13.56
N ASN A 122 -3.79 -21.27 -13.75
CA ASN A 122 -3.76 -20.35 -14.90
C ASN A 122 -2.99 -19.04 -14.66
N LYS A 123 -2.31 -18.84 -13.51
CA LYS A 123 -1.64 -17.57 -13.16
C LYS A 123 -0.66 -17.01 -14.21
N LYS A 124 -0.06 -17.87 -15.02
CA LYS A 124 0.88 -17.46 -16.08
C LYS A 124 0.21 -16.70 -17.23
N ILE A 125 -1.13 -16.68 -17.33
CA ILE A 125 -1.84 -15.94 -18.38
C ILE A 125 -1.92 -14.43 -18.09
N PHE A 126 -1.67 -13.98 -16.86
CA PHE A 126 -1.85 -12.58 -16.46
C PHE A 126 -0.66 -11.67 -16.82
N PRO A 127 0.60 -12.00 -16.47
CA PRO A 127 1.72 -11.11 -16.73
C PRO A 127 1.91 -10.84 -18.24
N TYR A 128 2.05 -9.57 -18.59
CA TYR A 128 2.38 -9.11 -19.95
C TYR A 128 3.31 -7.90 -19.88
N LEU A 129 3.92 -7.51 -21.00
CA LEU A 129 5.00 -6.53 -21.05
C LEU A 129 4.65 -5.15 -20.48
N GLY A 130 3.36 -4.78 -20.45
CA GLY A 130 2.87 -3.55 -19.79
C GLY A 130 3.05 -3.55 -18.26
N LEU A 131 3.52 -4.65 -17.67
CA LEU A 131 3.88 -4.70 -16.25
C LEU A 131 5.05 -3.77 -15.94
N TYR A 132 5.94 -3.53 -16.90
CA TYR A 132 7.06 -2.62 -16.72
C TYR A 132 6.58 -1.23 -16.28
N ASP A 133 5.64 -0.63 -17.01
CA ASP A 133 5.17 0.73 -16.73
C ASP A 133 4.43 0.79 -15.38
N LYS A 134 3.71 -0.26 -15.02
CA LYS A 134 2.98 -0.37 -13.74
C LYS A 134 3.94 -0.48 -12.56
N TYR A 135 4.85 -1.45 -12.59
CA TYR A 135 5.81 -1.67 -11.51
C TYR A 135 6.78 -0.50 -11.37
N MET A 136 7.29 0.04 -12.50
CA MET A 136 8.12 1.25 -12.51
C MET A 136 7.38 2.45 -11.91
N GLY A 137 6.13 2.72 -12.34
CA GLY A 137 5.32 3.80 -11.79
C GLY A 137 5.05 3.69 -10.29
N TYR A 138 4.75 2.47 -9.80
CA TYR A 138 4.59 2.22 -8.37
C TYR A 138 5.91 2.41 -7.61
N SER A 139 7.03 1.91 -8.15
CA SER A 139 8.35 2.02 -7.52
C SER A 139 8.78 3.49 -7.37
N ILE A 140 8.63 4.30 -8.42
CA ILE A 140 8.90 5.74 -8.40
C ILE A 140 8.02 6.46 -7.37
N SER A 141 6.75 6.05 -7.23
CA SER A 141 5.86 6.59 -6.19
C SER A 141 6.38 6.28 -4.78
N GLN A 142 6.90 5.08 -4.54
CA GLN A 142 7.53 4.73 -3.26
C GLN A 142 8.84 5.52 -3.04
N ARG A 143 9.69 5.64 -4.06
CA ARG A 143 10.94 6.44 -4.02
C ARG A 143 10.67 7.90 -3.67
N LYS A 144 9.64 8.51 -4.27
CA LYS A 144 9.20 9.86 -3.89
C LYS A 144 8.79 9.91 -2.42
N LYS A 145 8.01 8.95 -1.94
CA LYS A 145 7.56 8.93 -0.54
C LYS A 145 8.69 8.72 0.48
N MET A 146 9.77 8.03 0.14
CA MET A 146 10.89 7.84 1.08
C MET A 146 11.73 9.10 1.32
N VAL A 147 11.85 9.99 0.32
CA VAL A 147 12.66 11.23 0.41
C VAL A 147 11.83 12.45 0.81
N ILE A 148 10.57 12.51 0.39
CA ILE A 148 9.67 13.62 0.69
C ILE A 148 9.28 13.53 2.16
N LYS A 149 9.99 14.28 3.03
CA LYS A 149 9.51 14.87 4.31
C LYS A 149 10.62 15.31 5.29
N LYS A 150 11.92 15.01 5.04
CA LYS A 150 13.00 15.44 5.93
C LYS A 150 13.05 16.98 6.08
N SER A 151 12.95 17.70 4.96
CA SER A 151 12.90 19.17 4.96
C SER A 151 11.70 19.70 5.71
N ASN A 152 10.51 19.15 5.46
CA ASN A 152 9.29 19.70 6.02
C ASN A 152 9.25 19.62 7.55
N TYR A 153 9.71 18.50 8.11
CA TYR A 153 9.71 18.32 9.55
C TYR A 153 10.84 19.10 10.22
N PHE A 154 12.01 19.20 9.57
CA PHE A 154 13.09 20.08 10.02
C PHE A 154 12.65 21.55 10.03
N ASP A 155 12.00 22.02 8.95
CA ASP A 155 11.46 23.37 8.84
C ASP A 155 10.43 23.65 9.94
N LEU A 156 9.54 22.69 10.24
CA LEU A 156 8.57 22.82 11.33
C LEU A 156 9.24 22.86 12.72
N HIS A 157 10.24 22.01 12.97
CA HIS A 157 10.99 22.02 14.24
C HIS A 157 11.78 23.32 14.44
N GLN A 158 12.48 23.77 13.39
CA GLN A 158 13.21 25.02 13.40
C GLN A 158 12.25 26.19 13.65
N PHE A 159 11.14 26.25 12.90
CA PHE A 159 10.15 27.30 13.05
C PHE A 159 9.48 27.29 14.42
N LYS A 160 9.17 26.11 14.98
CA LYS A 160 8.68 25.97 16.36
C LYS A 160 9.68 26.58 17.35
N GLY A 161 10.95 26.16 17.27
CA GLY A 161 11.99 26.63 18.17
C GLY A 161 12.23 28.15 18.08
N ASP A 162 12.13 28.71 16.88
CA ASP A 162 12.25 30.16 16.69
C ASP A 162 11.04 30.90 17.28
N LEU A 163 9.81 30.42 17.07
CA LEU A 163 8.63 31.00 17.72
C LEU A 163 8.69 30.90 19.25
N GLU A 164 9.20 29.80 19.81
CA GLU A 164 9.42 29.68 21.26
C GLU A 164 10.36 30.75 21.78
N LYS A 165 11.50 30.97 21.12
CA LYS A 165 12.43 32.07 21.47
C LYS A 165 11.74 33.43 21.39
N LEU A 166 10.95 33.67 20.35
CA LEU A 166 10.21 34.93 20.20
C LEU A 166 9.20 35.17 21.33
N PHE A 167 8.48 34.12 21.75
CA PHE A 167 7.51 34.20 22.83
C PHE A 167 8.16 34.35 24.21
N SER A 168 9.38 33.86 24.39
CA SER A 168 10.17 34.08 25.61
C SER A 168 10.62 35.53 25.79
N ILE A 169 10.71 36.32 24.71
CA ILE A 169 11.07 37.75 24.79
C ILE A 169 9.90 38.58 25.32
N SER A 170 8.68 38.32 24.83
CA SER A 170 7.46 38.98 25.29
C SER A 170 6.24 38.13 24.97
N GLU A 171 5.32 38.00 25.92
CA GLU A 171 4.11 37.22 25.75
C GLU A 171 3.13 37.86 24.74
N ASP A 172 3.18 39.17 24.57
CA ASP A 172 2.38 39.89 23.56
C ASP A 172 2.76 39.52 22.13
N ASN A 173 3.97 38.99 21.88
CA ASN A 173 4.37 38.50 20.56
C ASN A 173 3.46 37.38 20.04
N LYS A 174 2.74 36.68 20.93
CA LYS A 174 1.72 35.68 20.56
C LYS A 174 0.55 36.28 19.78
N LYS A 175 0.28 37.58 19.95
CA LYS A 175 -0.81 38.34 19.29
C LYS A 175 -0.41 38.91 17.93
N LEU A 176 0.87 38.83 17.56
CA LEU A 176 1.32 39.20 16.21
C LEU A 176 0.76 38.21 15.19
N THR A 177 0.66 38.65 13.94
CA THR A 177 0.30 37.86 12.77
C THR A 177 1.54 37.40 12.03
N LEU A 178 1.40 36.40 11.15
CA LEU A 178 2.49 35.96 10.28
C LEU A 178 3.03 37.10 9.40
N ALA A 179 2.18 38.02 8.93
CA ALA A 179 2.58 39.15 8.10
C ALA A 179 3.63 40.06 8.76
N GLU A 180 3.66 40.11 10.09
CA GLU A 180 4.60 40.92 10.86
C GLU A 180 5.96 40.23 11.03
N LEU A 181 6.00 38.89 10.92
CA LEU A 181 7.18 38.07 11.18
C LEU A 181 8.44 38.50 10.41
N PRO A 182 8.41 38.81 9.09
CA PRO A 182 9.60 39.21 8.35
C PRO A 182 10.20 40.56 8.77
N TYR A 183 9.48 41.37 9.57
CA TYR A 183 9.94 42.67 10.05
C TYR A 183 10.59 42.58 11.45
N ILE A 184 10.50 41.42 12.11
CA ILE A 184 11.11 41.16 13.40
C ILE A 184 12.58 40.80 13.22
N LYS A 185 13.47 41.39 14.04
CA LYS A 185 14.91 41.10 14.01
C LYS A 185 15.17 39.60 14.27
N GLY A 186 15.86 38.94 13.35
CA GLY A 186 16.17 37.51 13.41
C GLY A 186 15.18 36.62 12.64
N PHE A 187 14.06 37.16 12.17
CA PHE A 187 13.00 36.41 11.47
C PHE A 187 12.88 36.77 9.99
N GLN A 188 13.72 37.66 9.47
CA GLN A 188 13.72 38.07 8.06
C GLN A 188 13.88 36.88 7.09
N VAL A 189 14.56 35.82 7.53
CA VAL A 189 14.78 34.59 6.76
C VAL A 189 13.49 33.91 6.31
N TYR A 190 12.39 34.12 7.04
CA TYR A 190 11.07 33.57 6.74
C TYR A 190 10.31 34.33 5.64
N ARG A 191 10.85 35.45 5.12
CA ARG A 191 10.23 36.15 3.98
C ARG A 191 10.05 35.24 2.76
N LYS A 192 11.00 34.32 2.51
CA LYS A 192 10.95 33.36 1.39
C LYS A 192 9.78 32.37 1.49
N ASN A 193 9.21 32.20 2.68
CA ASN A 193 8.12 31.26 2.94
C ASN A 193 6.75 31.84 2.54
N PHE A 194 6.66 33.14 2.21
CA PHE A 194 5.44 33.75 1.73
C PHE A 194 5.24 33.52 0.22
N LYS A 195 4.07 33.01 -0.14
CA LYS A 195 3.57 32.89 -1.52
C LYS A 195 2.20 33.55 -1.59
N ASN A 196 2.15 34.75 -2.19
CA ASN A 196 0.96 35.61 -2.21
C ASN A 196 0.46 35.89 -0.78
N GLU A 197 -0.81 35.57 -0.50
CA GLU A 197 -1.45 35.73 0.80
C GLU A 197 -1.13 34.61 1.80
N ASN A 198 -0.35 33.61 1.40
CA ASN A 198 -0.06 32.43 2.21
C ASN A 198 1.38 32.38 2.68
N PHE A 199 1.58 31.85 3.88
CA PHE A 199 2.86 31.44 4.45
C PHE A 199 2.94 29.92 4.47
N ILE A 200 4.02 29.36 3.95
CA ILE A 200 4.21 27.91 3.87
C ILE A 200 5.43 27.52 4.70
N VAL A 201 5.24 26.61 5.66
CA VAL A 201 6.33 26.04 6.46
C VAL A 201 6.13 24.54 6.59
N GLY A 202 7.12 23.78 6.15
CA GLY A 202 7.01 22.34 5.98
C GLY A 202 5.81 21.92 5.12
N ASP A 203 4.91 21.13 5.67
CA ASP A 203 3.67 20.69 5.02
C ASP A 203 2.43 21.53 5.40
N LEU A 204 2.62 22.63 6.13
CA LEU A 204 1.54 23.51 6.57
C LEU A 204 1.48 24.79 5.76
N THR A 205 0.26 25.20 5.41
CA THR A 205 -0.03 26.45 4.73
C THR A 205 -0.98 27.29 5.60
N PHE A 206 -0.61 28.55 5.81
CA PHE A 206 -1.37 29.50 6.62
C PHE A 206 -1.64 30.78 5.84
N HIS A 207 -2.79 31.40 6.03
CA HIS A 207 -3.00 32.77 5.56
C HIS A 207 -2.15 33.75 6.39
N LYS A 208 -1.58 34.80 5.77
CA LYS A 208 -0.64 35.74 6.42
C LYS A 208 -1.24 36.51 7.60
N SER A 209 -2.56 36.69 7.65
CA SER A 209 -3.26 37.37 8.75
C SER A 209 -3.43 36.51 10.01
N ARG A 210 -2.98 35.25 10.00
CA ARG A 210 -3.18 34.34 11.13
C ARG A 210 -2.22 34.68 12.27
N PHE A 211 -2.75 34.71 13.50
CA PHE A 211 -1.97 34.98 14.71
C PHE A 211 -0.93 33.89 15.01
N LEU A 212 0.25 34.31 15.44
CA LEU A 212 1.38 33.42 15.76
C LEU A 212 1.02 32.40 16.85
N LYS A 213 0.18 32.75 17.83
CA LYS A 213 -0.34 31.78 18.81
C LYS A 213 -1.03 30.59 18.14
N LYS A 214 -1.91 30.85 17.17
CA LYS A 214 -2.67 29.80 16.47
C LYS A 214 -1.78 29.02 15.52
N VAL A 215 -0.83 29.68 14.86
CA VAL A 215 0.16 29.01 14.03
C VAL A 215 1.01 28.07 14.86
N TYR A 216 1.55 28.54 16.00
CA TYR A 216 2.34 27.74 16.93
C TYR A 216 1.57 26.51 17.42
N GLN A 217 0.32 26.67 17.86
CA GLN A 217 -0.53 25.54 18.27
C GLN A 217 -0.66 24.50 17.16
N MET A 218 -0.95 24.92 15.93
CA MET A 218 -1.09 24.00 14.80
C MET A 218 0.24 23.33 14.43
N VAL A 219 1.37 24.04 14.52
CA VAL A 219 2.72 23.47 14.32
C VAL A 219 3.02 22.43 15.41
N VAL A 220 2.75 22.74 16.67
CA VAL A 220 2.93 21.80 17.80
C VAL A 220 2.02 20.58 17.66
N GLU A 221 0.74 20.77 17.36
CA GLU A 221 -0.19 19.67 17.09
C GLU A 221 0.27 18.80 15.91
N ARG A 222 0.77 19.42 14.84
CA ARG A 222 1.31 18.71 13.69
C ARG A 222 2.56 17.91 14.04
N LEU A 223 3.45 18.49 14.84
CA LEU A 223 4.69 17.85 15.32
C LEU A 223 4.39 16.73 16.32
N ASN A 224 3.38 16.88 17.18
CA ASN A 224 2.96 15.87 18.16
C ASN A 224 2.25 14.68 17.49
N LYS A 225 1.62 14.89 16.33
CA LYS A 225 1.16 13.81 15.45
C LYS A 225 2.34 13.21 14.68
N VAL A 226 3.28 12.59 15.40
CA VAL A 226 4.38 11.83 14.80
C VAL A 226 3.82 10.50 14.32
N GLY A 227 3.47 10.42 13.04
CA GLY A 227 3.12 9.15 12.40
C GLY A 227 4.33 8.21 12.35
N ASN A 228 4.08 6.93 12.09
CA ASN A 228 5.14 5.92 11.94
C ASN A 228 6.17 6.34 10.88
N ARG A 229 5.73 7.02 9.82
CA ARG A 229 6.58 7.58 8.76
C ARG A 229 7.56 8.61 9.30
N GLU A 230 7.07 9.57 10.09
CA GLU A 230 7.89 10.62 10.67
C GLU A 230 8.95 10.06 11.63
N ARG A 231 8.62 9.01 12.41
CA ARG A 231 9.59 8.33 13.29
C ARG A 231 10.77 7.72 12.53
N LEU A 232 10.50 7.09 11.39
CA LEU A 232 11.54 6.48 10.56
C LEU A 232 12.47 7.55 9.97
N ILE A 233 11.91 8.66 9.48
CA ILE A 233 12.70 9.75 8.91
C ILE A 233 13.59 10.41 9.97
N LEU A 234 13.08 10.63 11.18
CA LEU A 234 13.88 11.16 12.28
C LEU A 234 15.01 10.22 12.69
N LYS A 235 14.76 8.91 12.71
CA LYS A 235 15.74 7.91 13.16
C LYS A 235 16.81 7.62 12.11
N TYR A 236 16.43 7.49 10.84
CA TYR A 236 17.30 6.99 9.76
C TYR A 236 17.59 8.03 8.67
N GLY A 237 16.95 9.19 8.71
CA GLY A 237 17.06 10.23 7.68
C GLY A 237 16.14 10.03 6.47
N TYR A 238 15.39 8.92 6.41
CA TYR A 238 14.45 8.60 5.33
C TYR A 238 13.38 7.58 5.79
N ASP A 239 12.30 7.39 5.03
CA ASP A 239 11.29 6.38 5.37
C ASP A 239 11.72 4.99 4.88
N THR A 240 12.18 4.15 5.81
CA THR A 240 12.66 2.79 5.52
C THR A 240 11.55 1.84 5.05
N LYS A 241 10.26 2.12 5.35
CA LYS A 241 9.12 1.31 4.86
C LYS A 241 8.95 1.52 3.37
N PHE A 242 8.87 2.78 2.96
CA PHE A 242 8.75 3.13 1.54
C PHE A 242 9.97 2.70 0.73
N SER A 243 11.15 2.74 1.34
CA SER A 243 12.40 2.28 0.72
C SER A 243 12.40 0.78 0.44
N MET A 244 11.98 -0.04 1.43
CA MET A 244 11.83 -1.47 1.23
C MET A 244 10.82 -1.78 0.12
N HIS A 245 9.66 -1.10 0.10
CA HIS A 245 8.67 -1.31 -0.97
C HIS A 245 9.16 -0.84 -2.35
N TYR A 246 9.98 0.22 -2.41
CA TYR A 246 10.63 0.66 -3.65
C TYR A 246 11.48 -0.46 -4.26
N HIS A 247 12.36 -1.06 -3.45
CA HIS A 247 13.22 -2.17 -3.88
C HIS A 247 12.43 -3.44 -4.17
N ARG A 248 11.47 -3.80 -3.32
CA ARG A 248 10.58 -4.96 -3.50
C ARG A 248 9.90 -4.95 -4.87
N LEU A 249 9.31 -3.82 -5.24
CA LEU A 249 8.65 -3.66 -6.54
C LEU A 249 9.62 -3.83 -7.71
N LEU A 250 10.84 -3.33 -7.60
CA LEU A 250 11.85 -3.50 -8.64
C LEU A 250 12.27 -4.96 -8.78
N TYR A 251 12.54 -5.65 -7.68
CA TYR A 251 12.88 -7.08 -7.69
C TYR A 251 11.76 -7.96 -8.26
N GLU A 252 10.51 -7.76 -7.81
CA GLU A 252 9.34 -8.44 -8.35
C GLU A 252 9.16 -8.17 -9.85
N GLY A 253 9.29 -6.90 -10.25
CA GLY A 253 9.18 -6.47 -11.64
C GLY A 253 10.24 -7.10 -12.55
N ILE A 254 11.50 -7.08 -12.14
CA ILE A 254 12.63 -7.74 -12.85
C ILE A 254 12.35 -9.24 -13.00
N ARG A 255 11.92 -9.90 -11.92
CA ARG A 255 11.66 -11.35 -11.93
C ARG A 255 10.52 -11.71 -12.87
N LEU A 256 9.42 -10.98 -12.82
CA LEU A 256 8.29 -11.16 -13.74
C LEU A 256 8.69 -10.92 -15.19
N LEU A 257 9.47 -9.87 -15.49
CA LEU A 257 9.94 -9.60 -16.85
C LEU A 257 10.83 -10.71 -17.39
N ARG A 258 11.68 -11.29 -16.54
CA ARG A 258 12.60 -12.38 -16.93
C ARG A 258 11.93 -13.74 -17.04
N THR A 259 10.96 -14.05 -16.19
CA THR A 259 10.47 -15.43 -16.00
C THR A 259 8.97 -15.59 -16.17
N GLY A 260 8.21 -14.50 -16.12
CA GLY A 260 6.75 -14.54 -16.03
C GLY A 260 6.21 -15.05 -14.69
N GLU A 261 7.08 -15.20 -13.68
CA GLU A 261 6.73 -15.78 -12.39
C GLU A 261 7.24 -14.95 -11.20
N LEU A 262 6.61 -15.15 -10.04
CA LEU A 262 7.10 -14.70 -8.74
C LEU A 262 7.32 -15.90 -7.84
N VAL A 263 8.27 -15.77 -6.91
CA VAL A 263 8.61 -16.78 -5.91
C VAL A 263 8.57 -16.11 -4.55
N PHE A 264 7.88 -16.75 -3.60
CA PHE A 264 7.77 -16.31 -2.22
C PHE A 264 8.28 -17.40 -1.25
N PRO A 265 8.90 -17.03 -0.11
CA PRO A 265 9.30 -15.67 0.25
C PRO A 265 10.33 -15.11 -0.76
N LEU A 266 10.45 -13.78 -0.83
CA LEU A 266 11.34 -13.16 -1.81
C LEU A 266 12.78 -13.64 -1.57
N PRO A 267 13.53 -14.02 -2.62
CA PRO A 267 14.94 -14.37 -2.48
C PRO A 267 15.76 -13.22 -1.88
N GLU A 268 15.37 -11.98 -2.15
CA GLU A 268 16.02 -10.76 -1.70
C GLU A 268 15.56 -10.30 -0.30
N ARG A 269 14.79 -11.13 0.44
CA ARG A 269 14.20 -10.78 1.74
C ARG A 269 15.22 -10.26 2.77
N GLU A 270 16.43 -10.80 2.79
CA GLU A 270 17.46 -10.39 3.75
C GLU A 270 17.93 -8.95 3.50
N GLU A 271 18.15 -8.60 2.23
CA GLU A 271 18.49 -7.22 1.86
C GLU A 271 17.32 -6.27 2.12
N LEU A 272 16.10 -6.69 1.77
CA LEU A 272 14.88 -5.92 2.05
C LEU A 272 14.72 -5.65 3.55
N LEU A 273 15.04 -6.63 4.42
CA LEU A 273 15.04 -6.46 5.87
C LEU A 273 16.11 -5.46 6.33
N LYS A 274 17.34 -5.52 5.80
CA LYS A 274 18.38 -4.54 6.11
C LYS A 274 17.97 -3.12 5.73
N ILE A 275 17.36 -2.95 4.55
CA ILE A 275 16.78 -1.65 4.11
C ILE A 275 15.67 -1.21 5.07
N ARG A 276 14.77 -2.14 5.44
CA ARG A 276 13.64 -1.87 6.34
C ARG A 276 14.09 -1.44 7.74
N ASN A 277 15.20 -2.01 8.22
CA ASN A 277 15.79 -1.73 9.52
C ASN A 277 16.69 -0.50 9.54
N GLY A 278 16.95 0.12 8.38
CA GLY A 278 17.78 1.30 8.24
C GLY A 278 19.27 1.02 8.45
N GLU A 279 19.72 -0.18 8.09
CA GLU A 279 21.13 -0.59 8.18
C GLU A 279 22.00 0.03 7.08
N TYR A 280 21.38 0.59 6.04
CA TYR A 280 22.06 1.27 4.95
C TYR A 280 21.81 2.78 4.97
N PRO A 281 22.81 3.59 4.59
CA PRO A 281 22.60 5.01 4.37
C PRO A 281 21.68 5.26 3.17
N ILE A 282 20.99 6.40 3.15
CA ILE A 282 20.03 6.73 2.09
C ILE A 282 20.69 6.75 0.70
N GLU A 283 21.94 7.19 0.62
CA GLU A 283 22.72 7.27 -0.61
C GLU A 283 22.84 5.89 -1.26
N TYR A 284 23.25 4.87 -0.48
CA TYR A 284 23.32 3.49 -0.94
C TYR A 284 21.96 2.96 -1.40
N VAL A 285 20.90 3.21 -0.62
CA VAL A 285 19.54 2.74 -0.96
C VAL A 285 19.03 3.36 -2.26
N LEU A 286 19.37 4.63 -2.52
CA LEU A 286 19.00 5.32 -3.75
C LEU A 286 19.82 4.83 -4.93
N GLU A 287 21.14 4.75 -4.80
CA GLU A 287 22.04 4.25 -5.85
C GLU A 287 21.64 2.84 -6.29
N LYS A 288 21.50 1.92 -5.34
CA LYS A 288 21.05 0.55 -5.60
C LYS A 288 19.68 0.50 -6.27
N GLY A 289 18.75 1.34 -5.84
CA GLY A 289 17.44 1.42 -6.48
C GLY A 289 17.51 1.91 -7.93
N ILE A 290 18.38 2.86 -8.24
CA ILE A 290 18.59 3.36 -9.62
C ILE A 290 19.21 2.27 -10.50
N GLU A 291 20.15 1.48 -9.96
CA GLU A 291 20.68 0.30 -10.66
C GLU A 291 19.58 -0.71 -11.00
N LEU A 292 18.67 -0.97 -10.05
CA LEU A 292 17.52 -1.86 -10.25
C LEU A 292 16.49 -1.27 -11.23
N GLU A 293 16.28 0.06 -11.25
CA GLU A 293 15.46 0.72 -12.28
C GLU A 293 16.05 0.45 -13.69
N ASP A 294 17.37 0.53 -13.86
CA ASP A 294 18.07 0.21 -15.11
C ASP A 294 18.00 -1.29 -15.45
N GLU A 295 18.21 -2.16 -14.47
CA GLU A 295 18.08 -3.61 -14.65
C GLU A 295 16.67 -4.00 -15.10
N MET A 296 15.63 -3.38 -14.52
CA MET A 296 14.24 -3.61 -14.92
C MET A 296 13.98 -3.15 -16.35
N ARG A 297 14.59 -2.02 -16.78
CA ARG A 297 14.54 -1.56 -18.17
C ARG A 297 15.17 -2.58 -19.11
N LYS A 298 16.37 -3.07 -18.80
CA LYS A 298 17.05 -4.10 -19.60
C LYS A 298 16.24 -5.40 -19.66
N ALA A 299 15.66 -5.82 -18.53
CA ALA A 299 14.80 -7.00 -18.47
C ALA A 299 13.56 -6.89 -19.37
N LYS A 300 13.01 -5.68 -19.54
CA LYS A 300 11.90 -5.43 -20.49
C LYS A 300 12.33 -5.65 -21.93
N GLU A 301 13.52 -5.23 -22.31
CA GLU A 301 14.04 -5.32 -23.68
C GLU A 301 14.21 -6.77 -24.14
N THR A 302 14.57 -7.67 -23.21
CA THR A 302 14.79 -9.11 -23.49
C THR A 302 13.62 -9.99 -23.04
N SER A 303 12.48 -9.43 -22.63
CA SER A 303 11.36 -10.20 -22.08
C SER A 303 10.61 -10.96 -23.16
N GLU A 304 10.29 -12.22 -22.89
CA GLU A 304 9.42 -13.06 -23.74
C GLU A 304 7.92 -12.90 -23.42
N LEU A 305 7.58 -12.03 -22.47
CA LEU A 305 6.18 -11.77 -22.13
C LEU A 305 5.41 -11.18 -23.31
N PRO A 306 4.11 -11.50 -23.44
CA PRO A 306 3.29 -10.95 -24.52
C PRO A 306 3.22 -9.42 -24.42
N LYS A 307 3.15 -8.73 -25.56
CA LYS A 307 3.10 -7.25 -25.61
C LYS A 307 1.83 -6.67 -24.99
N LYS A 308 0.73 -7.43 -24.95
CA LYS A 308 -0.58 -7.02 -24.44
C LYS A 308 -1.16 -8.10 -23.52
N SER A 309 -2.14 -7.72 -22.71
CA SER A 309 -2.87 -8.67 -21.88
C SER A 309 -3.58 -9.73 -22.76
N ARG A 310 -3.66 -10.96 -22.24
CA ARG A 310 -4.37 -12.06 -22.91
C ARG A 310 -5.85 -12.03 -22.56
N PHE A 311 -6.52 -10.94 -22.94
CA PHE A 311 -7.92 -10.68 -22.58
C PHE A 311 -8.84 -11.88 -22.82
N GLU A 312 -8.80 -12.47 -24.03
CA GLU A 312 -9.67 -13.60 -24.36
C GLU A 312 -9.47 -14.80 -23.42
N LYS A 313 -8.22 -15.15 -23.09
CA LYS A 313 -7.94 -16.27 -22.15
C LYS A 313 -8.45 -15.97 -20.74
N ILE A 314 -8.26 -14.73 -20.27
CA ILE A 314 -8.72 -14.30 -18.95
C ILE A 314 -10.25 -14.24 -18.90
N ASN A 315 -10.89 -13.78 -19.98
CA ASN A 315 -12.33 -13.73 -20.11
C ASN A 315 -12.96 -15.14 -20.15
N GLU A 316 -12.38 -16.09 -20.89
CA GLU A 316 -12.81 -17.48 -20.86
C GLU A 316 -12.66 -18.11 -19.47
N LEU A 317 -11.52 -17.89 -18.81
CA LEU A 317 -11.31 -18.33 -17.43
C LEU A 317 -12.41 -17.79 -16.50
N CYS A 318 -12.71 -16.50 -16.59
CA CYS A 318 -13.78 -15.86 -15.82
C CYS A 318 -15.14 -16.54 -16.09
N LYS A 319 -15.52 -16.70 -17.36
CA LYS A 319 -16.80 -17.32 -17.74
C LYS A 319 -16.91 -18.74 -17.22
N ASN A 320 -15.84 -19.53 -17.32
CA ASN A 320 -15.82 -20.91 -16.84
C ASN A 320 -16.01 -21.00 -15.33
N LEU A 321 -15.31 -20.17 -14.55
CA LEU A 321 -15.46 -20.12 -13.09
C LEU A 321 -16.88 -19.73 -12.67
N LEU A 322 -17.47 -18.72 -13.32
CA LEU A 322 -18.84 -18.28 -13.04
C LEU A 322 -19.88 -19.35 -13.41
N LYS A 323 -19.79 -19.94 -14.61
CA LYS A 323 -20.72 -20.98 -15.08
C LYS A 323 -20.69 -22.21 -14.19
N ASN A 324 -19.50 -22.69 -13.83
CA ASN A 324 -19.35 -23.86 -12.96
C ASN A 324 -20.01 -23.62 -11.59
N ASN A 325 -19.91 -22.41 -11.05
CA ASN A 325 -20.55 -22.06 -9.79
C ASN A 325 -22.08 -21.99 -9.91
N ILE A 326 -22.61 -21.44 -11.00
CA ILE A 326 -24.06 -21.40 -11.26
C ILE A 326 -24.63 -22.82 -11.40
N ASN A 327 -23.99 -23.67 -12.23
CA ASN A 327 -24.47 -25.03 -12.47
C ASN A 327 -24.51 -25.85 -11.16
N LYS A 328 -23.45 -25.80 -10.35
CA LYS A 328 -23.42 -26.49 -9.04
C LYS A 328 -24.56 -26.05 -8.11
N ARG A 329 -24.95 -24.77 -8.15
CA ARG A 329 -26.07 -24.25 -7.33
C ARG A 329 -27.42 -24.73 -7.85
N MET A 330 -27.60 -24.78 -9.17
CA MET A 330 -28.82 -25.33 -9.78
C MET A 330 -29.01 -26.81 -9.47
N ASP A 331 -27.93 -27.60 -9.52
CA ASP A 331 -27.97 -29.03 -9.18
C ASP A 331 -28.34 -29.27 -7.71
N ASN A 332 -27.83 -28.43 -6.80
CA ASN A 332 -28.18 -28.50 -5.37
C ASN A 332 -29.67 -28.18 -5.13
N ILE A 333 -30.23 -27.20 -5.84
CA ILE A 333 -31.67 -26.88 -5.75
C ILE A 333 -32.52 -28.04 -6.29
N ALA A 334 -32.09 -28.70 -7.36
CA ALA A 334 -32.78 -29.86 -7.92
C ALA A 334 -32.76 -31.06 -6.97
N THR A 335 -31.69 -31.23 -6.18
CA THR A 335 -31.51 -32.35 -5.24
C THR A 335 -32.32 -32.18 -3.95
N ILE A 336 -32.61 -30.94 -3.52
CA ILE A 336 -33.42 -30.65 -2.32
C ILE A 336 -34.93 -30.84 -2.59
N LYS A 337 -35.34 -30.94 -3.86
CA LYS A 337 -36.74 -31.14 -4.26
C LYS A 337 -37.10 -32.63 -4.43
N PHE A 338 -36.91 -33.48 -3.42
CA PHE A 338 -37.58 -34.79 -3.32
C PHE A 338 -37.81 -35.22 -1.88
#